data_AF-A0A6G6K1Y9-F1
#
_entry.id   AF-A0A6G6K1Y9-F1
#
_cell.length_a   1.000
_cell.length_b   1.000
_cell.length_c   1.000
_cell.angle_alpha   90.00
_cell.angle_beta   90.00
_cell.angle_gamma   90.00
#
_symmetry.space_group_name_H-M   'P 1'
#
loop_
_entity.id
_entity.type
_entity.pdbx_description
1 polymer ?
#
loop_
_entity_poly.entity_id
_entity_poly.type
_entity_poly.pdbx_seq_one_letter_code
_entity_poly.pdbx_strand_id
1 'polypeptide(L)'
;MMRLTLSYLLRVLLVAAVVLPVAGLLNFRGLTGHWIPIREVESLSNPIPVKAWTTGGLQLDDGRLLPLPDVMALPEKSAALSEATQRGVEISQDGRVLGLVRVHHWCGNDPVREHVAKVDLADMLIFVGEATPVKPLSDWQKELRAVNPSSRFGKYGWNISQYCTFHSWRSRDGE
;
A
#
# COMPACT_ATOMS: atom_id res chain seq x y z
N MET A 1 27.74 -50.42 -6.36
CA MET A 1 26.33 -50.00 -6.19
C MET A 1 26.21 -48.54 -5.74
N MET A 2 26.87 -48.12 -4.65
CA MET A 2 26.73 -46.76 -4.06
C MET A 2 27.14 -45.57 -4.97
N ARG A 3 28.13 -45.73 -5.85
CA ARG A 3 28.55 -44.65 -6.77
C ARG A 3 27.54 -44.36 -7.88
N LEU A 4 26.84 -45.39 -8.36
CA LEU A 4 25.83 -45.27 -9.43
C LEU A 4 24.56 -44.61 -8.91
N THR A 5 24.12 -44.97 -7.70
CA THR A 5 22.96 -44.34 -7.04
C THR A 5 23.21 -42.87 -6.73
N LEU A 6 24.40 -42.52 -6.22
CA LEU A 6 24.77 -41.13 -5.95
C LEU A 6 24.81 -40.28 -7.23
N SER A 7 25.39 -40.80 -8.31
CA SER A 7 25.41 -40.10 -9.60
C SER A 7 24.00 -39.89 -10.18
N TYR A 8 23.10 -40.85 -10.01
CA TYR A 8 21.72 -40.73 -10.48
C TYR A 8 20.95 -39.66 -9.70
N LEU A 9 21.02 -39.70 -8.36
CA LEU A 9 20.37 -38.71 -7.49
C LEU A 9 20.86 -37.29 -7.77
N LEU A 10 22.16 -37.11 -7.97
CA LEU A 10 22.72 -35.81 -8.32
C LEU A 10 22.14 -35.28 -9.64
N ARG A 11 22.01 -36.13 -10.67
CA ARG A 11 21.40 -35.73 -11.95
C ARG A 11 19.92 -35.37 -11.80
N VAL A 12 19.17 -36.16 -11.04
CA VAL A 12 17.75 -35.86 -10.77
C VAL A 12 17.59 -34.52 -10.06
N LEU A 13 18.41 -34.26 -9.03
CA LEU A 13 18.39 -33.00 -8.30
C LEU A 13 18.78 -31.81 -9.21
N LEU A 14 19.80 -31.97 -10.05
CA LEU A 14 20.20 -30.93 -11.01
C LEU A 14 19.10 -30.64 -12.03
N VAL A 15 18.46 -31.68 -12.58
CA VAL A 15 17.34 -31.51 -13.51
C VAL A 15 16.17 -30.84 -12.81
N ALA A 16 15.78 -31.28 -11.61
CA ALA A 16 14.69 -30.67 -10.85
C ALA A 16 14.97 -29.20 -10.50
N ALA A 17 16.22 -28.86 -10.14
CA ALA A 17 16.65 -27.50 -9.85
C ALA A 17 16.56 -26.55 -11.06
N VAL A 18 16.54 -27.07 -12.30
CA VAL A 18 16.36 -26.28 -13.51
C VAL A 18 14.89 -26.29 -13.97
N VAL A 19 14.26 -27.46 -13.98
CA VAL A 19 12.89 -27.64 -14.49
C VAL A 19 11.87 -26.90 -13.63
N LEU A 20 11.98 -26.97 -12.29
CA LEU A 20 11.00 -26.34 -11.41
C LEU A 20 10.96 -24.81 -11.54
N PRO A 21 12.11 -24.08 -11.54
CA PRO A 21 12.10 -22.64 -11.79
C PRO A 21 11.60 -22.26 -13.18
N VAL A 22 12.00 -23.01 -14.23
CA VAL A 22 11.56 -22.73 -15.61
C VAL A 22 10.05 -22.95 -15.75
N ALA A 23 9.51 -24.05 -15.19
CA ALA A 23 8.08 -24.30 -15.17
C ALA A 23 7.32 -23.20 -14.40
N GLY A 24 7.86 -22.75 -13.26
CA GLY A 24 7.31 -21.63 -12.50
C GLY A 24 7.28 -20.33 -13.30
N LEU A 25 8.36 -20.00 -14.02
CA LEU A 25 8.48 -18.82 -14.87
C LEU A 25 7.49 -18.87 -16.06
N LEU A 26 7.40 -20.02 -16.73
CA LEU A 26 6.48 -20.22 -17.84
C LEU A 26 5.02 -20.13 -17.39
N ASN A 27 4.69 -20.71 -16.22
CA ASN A 27 3.35 -20.60 -15.63
C ASN A 27 3.02 -19.15 -15.26
N PHE A 28 3.94 -18.43 -14.62
CA PHE A 28 3.77 -17.02 -14.29
C PHE A 28 3.53 -16.16 -15.54
N ARG A 29 4.33 -16.38 -16.60
CA ARG A 29 4.12 -15.72 -17.90
C ARG A 29 2.79 -16.07 -18.53
N GLY A 30 2.40 -17.35 -18.48
CA GLY A 30 1.12 -17.81 -19.01
C GLY A 30 -0.08 -17.14 -18.34
N LEU A 31 0.00 -16.87 -17.04
CA LEU A 31 -1.08 -16.26 -16.27
C LEU A 31 -1.09 -14.73 -16.35
N THR A 32 0.08 -14.09 -16.33
CA THR A 32 0.19 -12.62 -16.17
C THR A 32 0.61 -11.90 -17.44
N GLY A 33 1.17 -12.60 -18.43
CA GLY A 33 1.83 -12.00 -19.58
C GLY A 33 3.25 -11.48 -19.31
N HIS A 34 3.69 -11.46 -18.05
CA HIS A 34 5.01 -10.97 -17.65
C HIS A 34 5.97 -12.11 -17.34
N TRP A 35 7.25 -11.93 -17.66
CA TRP A 35 8.29 -12.91 -17.30
C TRP A 35 8.65 -12.88 -15.82
N ILE A 36 8.64 -11.69 -15.22
CA ILE A 36 9.11 -11.48 -13.84
C ILE A 36 8.03 -10.73 -13.06
N PRO A 37 7.79 -11.09 -11.80
CA PRO A 37 6.99 -10.31 -10.87
C PRO A 37 7.34 -8.82 -10.85
N ILE A 38 6.32 -7.96 -10.86
CA ILE A 38 6.50 -6.53 -10.69
C ILE A 38 6.48 -6.20 -9.19
N ARG A 39 7.37 -5.31 -8.77
CA ARG A 39 7.45 -4.76 -7.41
C ARG A 39 7.48 -3.23 -7.49
N GLU A 40 6.44 -2.59 -6.98
CA GLU A 40 6.29 -1.14 -6.94
C GLU A 40 6.40 -0.71 -5.47
N VAL A 41 7.62 -0.44 -5.02
CA VAL A 41 7.88 -0.12 -3.61
C VAL A 41 8.40 1.30 -3.52
N GLU A 42 7.52 2.21 -3.12
CA GLU A 42 7.91 3.57 -2.79
C GLU A 42 8.50 3.64 -1.38
N SER A 43 9.27 4.70 -1.13
CA SER A 43 9.95 4.93 0.15
C SER A 43 9.76 6.36 0.64
N LEU A 44 9.79 6.53 1.95
CA LEU A 44 9.92 7.84 2.60
C LEU A 44 11.41 8.19 2.61
N SER A 45 11.74 9.42 2.24
CA SER A 45 13.12 9.94 2.22
C SER A 45 13.60 10.23 3.63
N ASN A 46 12.75 10.86 4.46
CA ASN A 46 13.03 11.18 5.85
C ASN A 46 11.89 10.72 6.77
N PRO A 47 11.74 9.41 7.02
CA PRO A 47 10.65 8.89 7.84
C PRO A 47 10.81 9.32 9.30
N ILE A 48 9.75 9.89 9.87
CA ILE A 48 9.63 10.20 11.29
C ILE A 48 8.71 9.15 11.92
N PRO A 49 9.19 8.37 12.91
CA PRO A 49 8.36 7.35 13.54
C PRO A 49 7.16 7.97 14.27
N VAL A 50 5.99 7.31 14.15
CA VAL A 50 4.76 7.69 14.84
C VAL A 50 4.53 6.73 15.99
N LYS A 51 4.37 7.25 17.21
CA LYS A 51 4.10 6.46 18.42
C LYS A 51 2.62 6.11 18.56
N ALA A 52 1.77 7.10 18.32
CA ALA A 52 0.31 7.02 18.45
C ALA A 52 -0.33 8.17 17.69
N TRP A 53 -1.64 8.30 17.75
CA TRP A 53 -2.35 9.51 17.35
C TRP A 53 -3.51 9.77 18.30
N THR A 54 -3.97 11.02 18.32
CA THR A 54 -5.18 11.46 19.00
C THR A 54 -6.08 12.17 18.00
N THR A 55 -7.27 12.58 18.44
CA THR A 55 -8.16 13.41 17.61
C THR A 55 -7.48 14.69 17.12
N GLY A 56 -6.46 15.21 17.83
CA GLY A 56 -5.73 16.42 17.46
C GLY A 56 -4.55 16.23 16.51
N GLY A 57 -4.07 15.01 16.27
CA GLY A 57 -2.93 14.78 15.38
C GLY A 57 -2.11 13.51 15.68
N LEU A 58 -1.05 13.33 14.91
CA LEU A 58 -0.09 12.24 15.09
C LEU A 58 0.92 12.60 16.19
N GLN A 59 1.14 11.68 17.13
CA GLN A 59 2.19 11.79 18.14
C GLN A 59 3.47 11.17 17.59
N LEU A 60 4.46 12.03 17.31
CA LEU A 60 5.74 11.60 16.76
C LEU A 60 6.69 11.10 17.86
N ASP A 61 7.66 10.28 17.49
CA ASP A 61 8.64 9.71 18.43
C ASP A 61 9.52 10.79 19.09
N ASP A 62 9.74 11.91 18.39
CA ASP A 62 10.44 13.09 18.88
C ASP A 62 9.64 13.98 19.86
N GLY A 63 8.40 13.57 20.20
CA GLY A 63 7.54 14.27 21.16
C GLY A 63 6.66 15.37 20.56
N ARG A 64 6.79 15.67 19.26
CA ARG A 64 5.90 16.62 18.58
C ARG A 64 4.51 16.02 18.35
N LEU A 65 3.50 16.88 18.43
CA LEU A 65 2.15 16.60 17.93
C LEU A 65 2.01 17.22 16.54
N LEU A 66 1.81 16.37 15.52
CA LEU A 66 1.70 16.78 14.13
C LEU A 66 0.22 16.75 13.70
N PRO A 67 -0.46 17.92 13.59
CA PRO A 67 -1.79 17.97 13.00
C PRO A 67 -1.74 17.62 11.51
N LEU A 68 -2.79 16.97 11.00
CA LEU A 68 -2.92 16.76 9.55
C LEU A 68 -3.57 17.99 8.91
N PRO A 69 -3.01 18.53 7.81
CA PRO A 69 -3.64 19.62 7.09
C PRO A 69 -5.01 19.19 6.55
N ASP A 70 -5.93 20.14 6.41
CA ASP A 70 -7.28 19.96 5.86
C ASP A 70 -8.20 18.96 6.58
N VAL A 71 -7.79 18.42 7.74
CA VAL A 71 -8.59 17.53 8.58
C VAL A 71 -8.90 18.20 9.91
N MET A 72 -10.18 18.22 10.30
CA MET A 72 -10.60 18.81 11.59
C MET A 72 -10.22 17.95 12.78
N ALA A 73 -10.36 16.63 12.66
CA ALA A 73 -10.01 15.68 13.71
C ALA A 73 -9.69 14.30 13.11
N LEU A 74 -8.74 13.60 13.73
CA LEU A 74 -8.45 12.21 13.42
C LEU A 74 -9.40 11.26 14.16
N PRO A 75 -9.69 10.09 13.60
CA PRO A 75 -10.47 9.07 14.29
C PRO A 75 -9.67 8.43 15.42
N GLU A 76 -10.33 8.02 16.51
CA GLU A 76 -9.68 7.29 17.60
C GLU A 76 -9.13 5.91 17.16
N LYS A 77 -9.76 5.31 16.15
CA LYS A 77 -9.36 4.03 15.55
C LYS A 77 -9.48 4.12 14.04
N SER A 78 -8.44 3.70 13.34
CA SER A 78 -8.41 3.71 11.89
C SER A 78 -7.44 2.65 11.37
N ALA A 79 -7.94 1.75 10.52
CA ALA A 79 -7.10 0.76 9.85
C ALA A 79 -6.18 1.44 8.82
N ALA A 80 -6.67 2.50 8.17
CA ALA A 80 -5.89 3.26 7.20
C ALA A 80 -4.71 3.99 7.86
N LEU A 81 -4.92 4.68 8.99
CA LEU A 81 -3.84 5.29 9.78
C LEU A 81 -2.88 4.25 10.31
N SER A 82 -3.38 3.12 10.83
CA SER A 82 -2.52 2.05 11.33
C SER A 82 -1.58 1.50 10.25
N GLU A 83 -2.10 1.28 9.04
CA GLU A 83 -1.31 0.84 7.90
C GLU A 83 -0.30 1.93 7.47
N ALA A 84 -0.78 3.16 7.29
CA ALA A 84 0.01 4.24 6.70
C ALA A 84 1.12 4.77 7.62
N THR A 85 0.94 4.69 8.94
CA THR A 85 1.91 5.16 9.94
C THR A 85 2.88 4.07 10.41
N GLN A 86 2.68 2.82 10.02
CA GLN A 86 3.51 1.67 10.45
C GLN A 86 5.00 1.87 10.14
N ARG A 87 5.32 2.60 9.07
CA ARG A 87 6.69 2.86 8.58
C ARG A 87 7.16 4.29 8.88
N GLY A 88 6.48 4.99 9.78
CA GLY A 88 6.64 6.43 10.00
C GLY A 88 5.93 7.26 8.95
N VAL A 89 6.11 8.58 9.05
CA VAL A 89 5.54 9.58 8.14
C VAL A 89 6.62 10.53 7.64
N GLU A 90 6.41 11.11 6.46
CA GLU A 90 7.26 12.15 5.88
C GLU A 90 6.46 13.43 5.79
N ILE A 91 7.07 14.57 6.13
CA ILE A 91 6.48 15.88 5.88
C ILE A 91 7.10 16.41 4.58
N SER A 92 6.28 16.61 3.57
CA SER A 92 6.73 17.16 2.28
C SER A 92 7.00 18.67 2.38
N GLN A 93 7.60 19.24 1.35
CA GLN A 93 7.99 20.65 1.32
C GLN A 93 6.81 21.62 1.40
N ASP A 94 5.64 21.21 0.92
CA ASP A 94 4.37 21.94 1.00
C ASP A 94 3.61 21.70 2.32
N GLY A 95 4.21 20.97 3.27
CA GLY A 95 3.63 20.72 4.59
C GLY A 95 2.61 19.58 4.64
N ARG A 96 2.43 18.85 3.53
CA ARG A 96 1.59 17.65 3.51
C ARG A 96 2.27 16.51 4.29
N VAL A 97 1.46 15.62 4.84
CA VAL A 97 1.94 14.49 5.64
C VAL A 97 1.71 13.21 4.86
N LEU A 98 2.82 12.58 4.47
CA LEU A 98 2.86 11.40 3.63
C LEU A 98 3.09 10.15 4.47
N GLY A 99 2.38 9.08 4.15
CA GLY A 99 2.59 7.74 4.73
C GLY A 99 2.74 6.68 3.65
N LEU A 100 3.07 5.45 4.04
CA LEU A 100 3.21 4.32 3.11
C LEU A 100 2.12 3.29 3.35
N VAL A 101 1.37 2.94 2.31
CA VAL A 101 0.31 1.93 2.38
C VAL A 101 0.59 0.76 1.46
N ARG A 102 0.37 -0.46 1.95
CA ARG A 102 0.34 -1.63 1.06
C ARG A 102 -0.93 -1.60 0.21
N VAL A 103 -0.77 -1.81 -1.09
CA VAL A 103 -1.88 -1.96 -2.02
C VAL A 103 -2.01 -3.43 -2.38
N HIS A 104 -3.19 -3.99 -2.16
CA HIS A 104 -3.48 -5.39 -2.37
C HIS A 104 -4.13 -5.61 -3.73
N HIS A 105 -3.41 -6.33 -4.58
CA HIS A 105 -3.86 -6.80 -5.89
C HIS A 105 -4.60 -8.13 -5.72
N TRP A 106 -5.92 -8.14 -5.96
CA TRP A 106 -6.78 -9.32 -5.73
C TRP A 106 -6.79 -10.29 -6.92
N CYS A 107 -6.36 -9.88 -8.12
CA CYS A 107 -6.49 -10.70 -9.31
C CYS A 107 -5.27 -11.62 -9.52
N GLY A 108 -5.52 -12.93 -9.70
CA GLY A 108 -4.48 -13.94 -9.85
C GLY A 108 -3.61 -13.77 -11.11
N ASN A 109 -4.10 -13.03 -12.08
CA ASN A 109 -3.39 -12.63 -13.30
C ASN A 109 -2.67 -11.27 -13.18
N ASP A 110 -2.68 -10.62 -12.01
CA ASP A 110 -1.87 -9.42 -11.80
C ASP A 110 -0.38 -9.78 -11.73
N PRO A 111 0.47 -9.15 -12.56
CA PRO A 111 1.92 -9.33 -12.44
C PRO A 111 2.51 -8.68 -11.17
N VAL A 112 1.80 -7.75 -10.53
CA VAL A 112 2.28 -7.04 -9.34
C VAL A 112 2.18 -7.94 -8.10
N ARG A 113 3.32 -8.22 -7.48
CA ARG A 113 3.40 -9.06 -6.27
C ARG A 113 3.60 -8.27 -4.99
N GLU A 114 4.13 -7.07 -5.10
CA GLU A 114 4.30 -6.15 -3.99
C GLU A 114 4.07 -4.73 -4.48
N HIS A 115 3.17 -4.03 -3.80
CA HIS A 115 2.88 -2.64 -4.06
C HIS A 115 2.80 -1.90 -2.73
N VAL A 116 3.71 -0.96 -2.52
CA VAL A 116 3.72 -0.03 -1.40
C VAL A 116 3.73 1.37 -1.97
N ALA A 117 2.63 2.10 -1.77
CA ALA A 117 2.44 3.44 -2.32
C ALA A 117 2.60 4.51 -1.23
N LYS A 118 3.19 5.64 -1.61
CA LYS A 118 3.21 6.85 -0.80
C LYS A 118 1.91 7.62 -1.02
N VAL A 119 1.22 7.89 0.08
CA VAL A 119 -0.08 8.57 0.06
C VAL A 119 -0.08 9.74 1.00
N ASP A 120 -0.82 10.77 0.62
CA ASP A 120 -1.17 11.84 1.53
C ASP A 120 -2.19 11.34 2.56
N LEU A 121 -1.88 11.50 3.85
CA LEU A 121 -2.72 10.97 4.92
C LEU A 121 -4.07 11.69 5.04
N ALA A 122 -4.09 13.01 4.85
CA ALA A 122 -5.32 13.78 4.94
C ALA A 122 -6.29 13.38 3.82
N ASP A 123 -5.79 13.37 2.58
CA ASP A 123 -6.57 12.99 1.40
C ASP A 123 -7.08 11.55 1.52
N MET A 124 -6.20 10.63 1.94
CA MET A 124 -6.58 9.24 2.15
C MET A 124 -7.72 9.12 3.16
N LEU A 125 -7.61 9.76 4.33
CA LEU A 125 -8.62 9.65 5.40
C LEU A 125 -9.95 10.29 5.02
N ILE A 126 -9.92 11.41 4.31
CA ILE A 126 -11.12 12.06 3.77
C ILE A 126 -11.79 11.13 2.76
N PHE A 127 -11.01 10.56 1.85
CA PHE A 127 -11.47 9.63 0.82
C PHE A 127 -12.11 8.38 1.42
N VAL A 128 -11.46 7.75 2.42
CA VAL A 128 -12.00 6.56 3.09
C VAL A 128 -13.13 6.87 4.07
N GLY A 129 -13.41 8.14 4.33
CA GLY A 129 -14.52 8.51 5.20
C GLY A 129 -14.22 8.46 6.70
N GLU A 130 -12.95 8.43 7.07
CA GLU A 130 -12.50 8.32 8.47
C GLU A 130 -12.11 9.68 9.07
N ALA A 131 -11.94 10.71 8.24
CA ALA A 131 -11.69 12.08 8.67
C ALA A 131 -12.79 13.04 8.20
N THR A 132 -13.02 14.09 8.99
CA THR A 132 -13.89 15.20 8.58
C THR A 132 -13.02 16.32 7.97
N PRO A 133 -13.24 16.69 6.70
CA PRO A 133 -12.46 17.73 6.06
C PRO A 133 -12.81 19.11 6.61
N VAL A 134 -11.83 20.02 6.65
CA VAL A 134 -12.03 21.43 7.04
C VAL A 134 -12.91 22.15 6.03
N LYS A 135 -12.68 21.91 4.74
CA LYS A 135 -13.50 22.44 3.64
C LYS A 135 -14.54 21.41 3.23
N PRO A 136 -15.80 21.81 2.97
CA PRO A 136 -16.78 20.91 2.37
C PRO A 136 -16.26 20.34 1.06
N LEU A 137 -16.47 19.04 0.86
CA LEU A 137 -16.13 18.38 -0.41
C LEU A 137 -17.04 18.89 -1.53
N SER A 138 -16.51 18.93 -2.75
CA SER A 138 -17.31 19.12 -3.95
C SER A 138 -18.27 17.94 -4.17
N ASP A 139 -19.29 18.11 -5.01
CA ASP A 139 -20.28 17.06 -5.24
C ASP A 139 -19.67 15.81 -5.88
N TRP A 140 -18.75 15.98 -6.83
CA TRP A 140 -18.03 14.84 -7.44
C TRP A 140 -17.11 14.13 -6.43
N GLN A 141 -16.49 14.86 -5.49
CA GLN A 141 -15.67 14.25 -4.44
C GLN A 141 -16.54 13.42 -3.48
N LYS A 142 -17.78 13.86 -3.22
CA LYS A 142 -18.76 13.08 -2.43
C LYS A 142 -19.21 11.81 -3.16
N GLU A 143 -19.36 11.86 -4.48
CA GLU A 143 -19.76 10.69 -5.29
C GLU A 143 -18.67 9.61 -5.33
N LEU A 144 -17.40 10.00 -5.41
CA LEU A 144 -16.26 9.08 -5.47
C LEU A 144 -15.78 8.62 -4.09
N ARG A 145 -16.33 9.20 -3.02
CA ARG A 145 -15.98 8.82 -1.65
C ARG A 145 -16.29 7.36 -1.40
N ALA A 146 -15.64 6.88 -0.35
CA ALA A 146 -15.87 5.55 0.11
C ALA A 146 -17.31 5.28 0.57
N VAL A 147 -18.03 4.42 -0.16
CA VAL A 147 -19.37 3.97 0.24
C VAL A 147 -19.34 3.25 1.60
N ASN A 148 -18.21 2.64 1.98
CA ASN A 148 -17.99 1.97 3.27
C ASN A 148 -16.55 2.21 3.79
N PRO A 149 -16.35 2.83 4.98
CA PRO A 149 -15.03 3.15 5.51
C PRO A 149 -14.17 1.93 5.87
N SER A 150 -14.79 0.92 6.50
CA SER A 150 -14.08 -0.19 7.15
C SER A 150 -13.81 -1.40 6.24
N SER A 151 -14.40 -1.47 5.05
CA SER A 151 -14.25 -2.65 4.17
C SER A 151 -13.06 -2.57 3.21
N ARG A 152 -12.22 -1.53 3.32
CA ARG A 152 -11.25 -1.14 2.27
C ARG A 152 -9.80 -1.46 2.61
N PHE A 153 -9.46 -1.35 3.89
CA PHE A 153 -8.18 -1.77 4.44
C PHE A 153 -8.38 -3.09 5.16
N GLY A 154 -7.91 -4.16 4.53
CA GLY A 154 -7.88 -5.49 5.14
C GLY A 154 -6.52 -5.82 5.72
N LYS A 155 -6.37 -7.05 6.23
CA LYS A 155 -5.08 -7.58 6.69
C LYS A 155 -3.97 -7.55 5.63
N TYR A 156 -4.35 -7.44 4.35
CA TYR A 156 -3.45 -7.41 3.20
C TYR A 156 -3.12 -5.99 2.70
N GLY A 157 -3.71 -4.95 3.28
CA GLY A 157 -3.58 -3.57 2.82
C GLY A 157 -4.85 -3.05 2.14
N TRP A 158 -4.69 -2.00 1.33
CA TRP A 158 -5.75 -1.31 0.60
C TRP A 158 -6.09 -2.04 -0.69
N ASN A 159 -7.35 -2.41 -0.91
CA ASN A 159 -7.78 -2.99 -2.18
C ASN A 159 -7.41 -2.11 -3.41
N ILE A 160 -6.77 -2.72 -4.42
CA ILE A 160 -6.29 -2.02 -5.63
C ILE A 160 -7.36 -1.22 -6.36
N SER A 161 -8.57 -1.75 -6.51
CA SER A 161 -9.64 -1.04 -7.22
C SER A 161 -10.01 0.26 -6.52
N GLN A 162 -9.98 0.27 -5.18
CA GLN A 162 -10.24 1.47 -4.38
C GLN A 162 -9.06 2.44 -4.39
N TYR A 163 -7.83 1.91 -4.36
CA TYR A 163 -6.63 2.73 -4.51
C TYR A 163 -6.60 3.45 -5.87
N CYS A 164 -6.98 2.78 -6.97
CA CYS A 164 -7.09 3.41 -8.28
C CYS A 164 -8.16 4.53 -8.30
N THR A 165 -9.29 4.33 -7.62
CA THR A 165 -10.31 5.39 -7.46
C THR A 165 -9.75 6.57 -6.66
N PHE A 166 -9.03 6.32 -5.58
CA PHE A 166 -8.35 7.37 -4.81
C PHE A 166 -7.33 8.15 -5.66
N HIS A 167 -6.53 7.46 -6.46
CA HIS A 167 -5.56 8.11 -7.33
C HIS A 167 -6.26 9.02 -8.37
N SER A 168 -7.37 8.55 -8.94
CA SER A 168 -8.20 9.34 -9.86
C SER A 168 -8.88 10.52 -9.18
N TRP A 169 -9.25 10.37 -7.91
CA TRP A 169 -9.82 11.42 -7.07
C TRP A 169 -8.81 12.55 -6.89
N ARG A 170 -7.55 12.22 -6.57
CA ARG A 170 -6.47 13.20 -6.37
C ARG A 170 -6.03 13.90 -7.66
N SER A 171 -5.94 13.16 -8.78
CA SER A 171 -5.44 13.74 -10.04
C SER A 171 -6.34 14.85 -10.60
N ARG A 172 -7.63 14.84 -10.25
CA ARG A 172 -8.60 15.87 -10.68
C ARG A 172 -8.58 17.14 -9.84
N ASP A 173 -8.01 17.11 -8.64
CA ASP A 173 -7.87 18.31 -7.79
C ASP A 173 -6.65 19.16 -8.19
N GLY A 174 -5.77 18.65 -9.06
CA GLY A 174 -4.59 19.34 -9.57
C GLY A 174 -4.75 20.02 -10.93
N GLU A 175 -5.94 19.94 -11.54
CA GLU A 175 -6.35 20.70 -12.75
C GLU A 175 -7.19 21.92 -12.35
#